data_AF-A0A5C8T0T9-F1
#
_entry.id   AF-A0A5C8T0T9-F1
#
_cell.length_a   1.000
_cell.length_b   1.000
_cell.length_c   1.000
_cell.angle_alpha   90.00
_cell.angle_beta   90.00
_cell.angle_gamma   90.00
#
_symmetry.space_group_name_H-M   'P 1'
#
loop_
_entity.id
_entity.type
_entity.pdbx_description
1 polymer ?
#
loop_
_entity_poly.entity_id
_entity_poly.type
_entity_poly.pdbx_seq_one_letter_code
_entity_poly.pdbx_strand_id
1 'polypeptide(L)'
;PADGPAVDLGITADGPAYAAALAPMLADHAGDAVLSVHVPTARSDAAAVAQAIADTVTQTRRGQGRKKPVFAVSHGEEAAAILAGAGIPHFSTESEAIEGFLHLVRYREAQDDLMRTPGSLPRDFSPDTEAAEAIVAAALRQGAAWLDPVAVAGLLAAYGIETVPLTLAPDIDAAAAAAWTIIAAGGSVALKVVSPDVVHKSDIGGVHLDLTSEQDVRDAARKILVRARRERPDARVTGFAVQPMVRKGQRRELIAGLAEDSVFGPVVVFGRGGTAVEVIDDRALGLPPLDLALADDLIGRTRVARR
;
A
#
# COMPACT_ATOMS: atom_id res chain seq x y z
N PRO A 1 7.91 34.47 21.66
CA PRO A 1 8.53 33.14 21.51
C PRO A 1 7.44 32.07 21.29
N ALA A 2 7.14 31.77 20.02
CA ALA A 2 6.05 30.88 19.64
C ALA A 2 6.40 30.19 18.31
N ASP A 3 7.31 29.20 18.36
CA ASP A 3 7.70 28.40 17.19
C ASP A 3 7.41 26.91 17.44
N GLY A 4 6.16 26.60 17.79
CA GLY A 4 5.65 25.23 17.89
C GLY A 4 4.13 25.18 17.72
N PRO A 5 3.54 24.03 17.33
CA PRO A 5 2.10 23.87 17.05
C PRO A 5 1.21 23.94 18.30
N ALA A 6 1.79 24.05 19.49
CA ALA A 6 1.09 24.12 20.77
C ALA A 6 1.44 25.43 21.50
N VAL A 7 0.42 26.09 22.05
CA VAL A 7 0.56 27.30 22.85
C VAL A 7 0.29 26.95 24.31
N ASP A 8 1.31 27.04 25.16
CA ASP A 8 1.16 26.90 26.60
C ASP A 8 0.69 28.23 27.22
N LEU A 9 -0.46 28.20 27.89
CA LEU A 9 -1.07 29.36 28.55
C LEU A 9 -0.69 29.46 30.03
N GLY A 10 -0.02 28.44 30.57
CA GLY A 10 0.34 28.34 31.98
C GLY A 10 -0.83 27.95 32.89
N ILE A 11 -0.49 27.63 34.14
CA ILE A 11 -1.41 27.05 35.14
C ILE A 11 -2.46 28.03 35.70
N THR A 12 -2.32 29.33 35.42
CA THR A 12 -3.22 30.40 35.87
C THR A 12 -4.03 31.01 34.72
N ALA A 13 -4.07 30.35 33.55
CA ALA A 13 -4.80 30.85 32.40
C ALA A 13 -6.30 30.99 32.72
N ASP A 14 -6.83 32.19 32.48
CA ASP A 14 -8.23 32.55 32.63
C ASP A 14 -8.90 32.73 31.25
N GLY A 15 -10.21 33.03 31.25
CA GLY A 15 -10.96 33.22 30.00
C GLY A 15 -10.30 34.21 29.02
N PRO A 16 -9.87 35.41 29.46
CA PRO A 16 -9.12 36.34 28.63
C PRO A 16 -7.85 35.75 28.00
N ALA A 17 -7.06 34.96 28.74
CA ALA A 17 -5.88 34.30 28.20
C ALA A 17 -6.22 33.30 27.07
N TYR A 18 -7.28 32.50 27.26
CA TYR A 18 -7.78 31.59 26.22
C TYR A 18 -8.28 32.35 24.98
N ALA A 19 -9.03 33.43 25.16
CA ALA A 19 -9.52 34.26 24.05
C ALA A 19 -8.36 34.88 23.24
N ALA A 20 -7.34 35.40 23.93
CA ALA A 20 -6.17 36.02 23.29
C ALA A 20 -5.34 35.03 22.48
N ALA A 21 -5.25 33.76 22.92
CA ALA A 21 -4.55 32.71 22.19
C ALA A 21 -5.39 32.10 21.07
N LEU A 22 -6.69 31.92 21.28
CA LEU A 22 -7.58 31.26 20.33
C LEU A 22 -7.85 32.13 19.10
N ALA A 23 -8.03 33.44 19.27
CA ALA A 23 -8.33 34.36 18.17
C ALA A 23 -7.32 34.28 16.98
N PRO A 24 -5.99 34.39 17.19
CA PRO A 24 -5.02 34.26 16.10
C PRO A 24 -4.99 32.83 15.50
N MET A 25 -5.14 31.78 16.33
CA MET A 25 -5.17 30.39 15.83
C MET A 25 -6.37 30.14 14.90
N LEU A 26 -7.52 30.74 15.21
CA LEU A 26 -8.70 30.65 14.34
C LEU A 26 -8.50 31.39 13.01
N ALA A 27 -7.75 32.49 13.00
CA ALA A 27 -7.43 33.23 11.78
C ALA A 27 -6.37 32.55 10.90
N ASP A 28 -5.55 31.66 11.45
CA ASP A 28 -4.24 31.32 10.89
C ASP A 28 -4.16 30.59 9.52
N HIS A 29 -5.14 30.01 8.86
CA HIS A 29 -4.92 29.20 7.63
C HIS A 29 -3.96 27.98 7.67
N ALA A 30 -2.76 28.02 8.28
CA ALA A 30 -1.79 26.92 8.32
C ALA A 30 -2.29 25.74 9.17
N GLY A 31 -2.99 26.02 10.28
CA GLY A 31 -3.71 25.03 11.07
C GLY A 31 -5.13 24.76 10.57
N ASP A 32 -5.50 23.49 10.45
CA ASP A 32 -6.83 23.07 10.00
C ASP A 32 -7.86 22.89 11.12
N ALA A 33 -7.41 22.72 12.36
CA ALA A 33 -8.25 22.60 13.55
C ALA A 33 -7.55 23.14 14.79
N VAL A 34 -8.33 23.43 15.84
CA VAL A 34 -7.80 23.83 17.15
C VAL A 34 -8.35 22.89 18.23
N LEU A 35 -7.45 22.33 19.04
CA LEU A 35 -7.80 21.62 20.27
C LEU A 35 -7.45 22.52 21.46
N SER A 36 -8.46 22.94 22.21
CA SER A 36 -8.29 23.69 23.45
C SER A 36 -8.36 22.73 24.63
N VAL A 37 -7.33 22.74 25.48
CA VAL A 37 -7.28 21.90 26.68
C VAL A 37 -7.29 22.80 27.90
N HIS A 38 -8.26 22.60 28.79
CA HIS A 38 -8.37 23.24 30.09
C HIS A 38 -8.45 22.20 31.19
N VAL A 39 -7.53 22.31 32.14
CA VAL A 39 -7.53 21.52 33.37
C VAL A 39 -7.86 22.49 34.50
N PRO A 40 -8.98 22.29 35.23
CA PRO A 40 -9.35 23.20 36.32
C PRO A 40 -8.27 23.25 37.40
N THR A 41 -7.93 24.45 37.84
CA THR A 41 -7.06 24.69 39.00
C THR A 41 -7.82 25.51 40.02
N ALA A 42 -7.33 25.59 41.27
CA ALA A 42 -7.99 26.36 42.33
C ALA A 42 -8.15 27.87 42.03
N ARG A 43 -7.57 28.36 40.92
CA ARG A 43 -7.61 29.76 40.49
C ARG A 43 -8.26 29.96 39.11
N SER A 44 -8.64 28.90 38.41
CA SER A 44 -9.28 28.98 37.08
C SER A 44 -10.73 28.49 37.15
N ASP A 45 -11.65 29.35 36.74
CA ASP A 45 -13.07 29.03 36.63
C ASP A 45 -13.33 28.38 35.26
N ALA A 46 -13.67 27.09 35.27
CA ALA A 46 -13.93 26.31 34.07
C ALA A 46 -15.12 26.85 33.26
N ALA A 47 -16.15 27.39 33.93
CA ALA A 47 -17.30 27.99 33.26
C ALA A 47 -16.92 29.31 32.58
N ALA A 48 -16.14 30.16 33.25
CA ALA A 48 -15.64 31.40 32.67
C ALA A 48 -14.70 31.16 31.47
N VAL A 49 -13.85 30.14 31.54
CA VAL A 49 -12.98 29.74 30.42
C VAL A 49 -13.81 29.20 29.26
N ALA A 50 -14.78 28.31 29.53
CA ALA A 50 -15.68 27.79 28.51
C ALA A 50 -16.48 28.91 27.82
N GLN A 51 -16.95 29.89 28.58
CA GLN A 51 -17.66 31.05 28.05
C GLN A 51 -16.77 31.89 27.13
N ALA A 52 -15.52 32.16 27.55
CA ALA A 52 -14.57 32.90 26.72
C ALA A 52 -14.23 32.16 25.41
N ILE A 53 -14.07 30.82 25.45
CA ILE A 53 -13.88 30.00 24.25
C ILE A 53 -15.12 30.10 23.35
N ALA A 54 -16.32 29.90 23.89
CA ALA A 54 -17.59 29.95 23.17
C ALA A 54 -17.81 31.30 22.47
N ASP A 55 -17.59 32.40 23.18
CA ASP A 55 -17.74 33.76 22.65
C ASP A 55 -16.74 34.03 21.54
N THR A 56 -15.46 33.66 21.75
CA THR A 56 -14.40 33.84 20.75
C THR A 56 -14.73 33.07 19.46
N VAL A 57 -15.07 31.79 19.57
CA VAL A 57 -15.42 30.96 18.40
C VAL A 57 -16.65 31.50 17.68
N THR A 58 -17.69 31.90 18.43
CA THR A 58 -18.92 32.43 17.86
C THR A 58 -18.67 33.76 17.13
N GLN A 59 -17.88 34.65 17.72
CA GLN A 59 -17.53 35.94 17.13
C GLN A 59 -16.70 35.75 15.86
N THR A 60 -15.67 34.89 15.88
CA THR A 60 -14.85 34.63 14.69
C THR A 60 -15.64 33.98 13.56
N ARG A 61 -16.54 33.04 13.88
CA ARG A 61 -17.40 32.36 12.88
C ARG A 61 -18.39 33.30 12.19
N ARG A 62 -18.79 34.42 12.82
CA ARG A 62 -19.68 35.43 12.21
C ARG A 62 -19.00 36.26 11.12
N GLY A 63 -17.67 36.40 11.17
CA GLY A 63 -16.89 37.25 10.26
C GLY A 63 -16.05 36.50 9.22
N GLN A 64 -15.99 35.17 9.25
CA GLN A 64 -15.11 34.38 8.39
C GLN A 64 -15.85 33.36 7.52
N GLY A 65 -15.41 33.23 6.26
CA GLY A 65 -15.93 32.23 5.33
C GLY A 65 -15.49 30.79 5.66
N ARG A 66 -14.24 30.60 6.13
CA ARG A 66 -13.73 29.30 6.61
C ARG A 66 -14.01 29.16 8.10
N LYS A 67 -14.79 28.15 8.49
CA LYS A 67 -15.04 27.82 9.90
C LYS A 67 -14.09 26.71 10.31
N LYS A 68 -12.96 27.07 10.94
CA LYS A 68 -12.05 26.07 11.52
C LYS A 68 -12.78 25.29 12.63
N PRO A 69 -12.75 23.95 12.63
CA PRO A 69 -13.27 23.15 13.74
C PRO A 69 -12.46 23.40 15.02
N VAL A 70 -13.18 23.46 16.14
CA VAL A 70 -12.61 23.67 17.48
C VAL A 70 -13.13 22.56 18.38
N PHE A 71 -12.22 21.94 19.11
CA PHE A 71 -12.50 20.88 20.09
C PHE A 71 -12.06 21.39 21.45
N ALA A 72 -12.81 21.05 22.49
CA ALA A 72 -12.50 21.47 23.85
C ALA A 72 -12.40 20.25 24.77
N VAL A 73 -11.33 20.22 25.57
CA VAL A 73 -11.18 19.32 26.71
C VAL A 73 -11.33 20.19 27.95
N SER A 74 -12.33 19.90 28.76
CA SER A 74 -12.56 20.61 30.03
C SER A 74 -13.29 19.70 31.00
N HIS A 75 -13.22 20.00 32.29
CA HIS A 75 -13.96 19.26 33.31
C HIS A 75 -15.07 20.12 33.90
N GLY A 76 -16.24 19.52 34.16
CA GLY A 76 -17.41 20.17 34.76
C GLY A 76 -18.62 20.27 33.83
N GLU A 77 -19.81 19.98 34.35
CA GLU A 77 -21.07 19.94 33.59
C GLU A 77 -21.47 21.32 33.03
N GLU A 78 -21.20 22.39 33.79
CA GLU A 78 -21.52 23.75 33.37
C GLU A 78 -20.68 24.19 32.16
N ALA A 79 -19.37 23.91 32.18
CA ALA A 79 -18.48 24.15 31.05
C ALA A 79 -18.91 23.35 29.80
N ALA A 80 -19.29 22.08 29.98
CA ALA A 80 -19.79 21.24 28.90
C ALA A 80 -21.08 21.81 28.28
N ALA A 81 -22.03 22.28 29.11
CA ALA A 81 -23.27 22.89 28.64
C ALA A 81 -23.03 24.17 27.83
N ILE A 82 -22.11 25.04 28.28
CA ILE A 82 -21.72 26.27 27.58
C ILE A 82 -21.13 25.95 26.20
N LEU A 83 -20.16 25.02 26.15
CA LEU A 83 -19.50 24.62 24.90
C LEU A 83 -20.46 23.97 23.91
N ALA A 84 -21.34 23.08 24.40
CA ALA A 84 -22.38 22.46 23.59
C ALA A 84 -23.35 23.50 23.00
N GLY A 85 -23.75 24.50 23.79
CA GLY A 85 -24.58 25.63 23.33
C GLY A 85 -23.96 26.44 22.19
N ALA A 86 -22.62 26.50 22.13
CA ALA A 86 -21.87 27.15 21.04
C ALA A 86 -21.55 26.23 19.84
N GLY A 87 -21.99 24.96 19.89
CA GLY A 87 -21.65 23.96 18.88
C GLY A 87 -20.15 23.63 18.84
N ILE A 88 -19.53 23.54 20.01
CA ILE A 88 -18.13 23.14 20.20
C ILE A 88 -18.13 21.75 20.85
N PRO A 89 -17.63 20.70 20.17
CA PRO A 89 -17.46 19.37 20.76
C PRO A 89 -16.59 19.42 22.02
N HIS A 90 -17.12 18.83 23.09
CA HIS A 90 -16.48 18.75 24.40
C HIS A 90 -16.14 17.30 24.74
N PHE A 91 -14.97 17.09 25.36
CA PHE A 91 -14.48 15.77 25.78
C PHE A 91 -13.92 15.84 27.20
N SER A 92 -13.96 14.70 27.89
CA SER A 92 -13.46 14.60 29.26
C SER A 92 -11.94 14.42 29.29
N THR A 93 -11.36 13.89 28.21
CA THR A 93 -9.91 13.63 28.09
C THR A 93 -9.37 14.05 26.73
N GLU A 94 -8.06 14.27 26.68
CA GLU A 94 -7.33 14.59 25.44
C GLU A 94 -7.40 13.43 24.44
N SER A 95 -7.32 12.18 24.92
CA SER A 95 -7.42 10.98 24.07
C SER A 95 -8.75 10.90 23.33
N GLU A 96 -9.86 11.13 24.03
CA GLU A 96 -11.20 11.16 23.41
C GLU A 96 -11.34 12.31 22.40
N ALA A 97 -10.76 13.47 22.70
CA ALA A 97 -10.77 14.61 21.77
C ALA A 97 -9.96 14.32 20.49
N ILE A 98 -8.80 13.66 20.63
CA ILE A 98 -8.00 13.21 19.48
C ILE A 98 -8.76 12.17 18.66
N GLU A 99 -9.42 11.20 19.32
CA GLU A 99 -10.24 10.20 18.64
C GLU A 99 -11.41 10.84 17.88
N GLY A 100 -12.12 11.78 18.50
CA GLY A 100 -13.16 12.58 17.87
C GLY A 100 -12.64 13.41 16.68
N PHE A 101 -11.46 14.00 16.80
CA PHE A 101 -10.81 14.71 15.70
C PHE A 101 -10.49 13.79 14.53
N LEU A 102 -9.93 12.61 14.79
CA LEU A 102 -9.61 11.62 13.75
C LEU A 102 -10.86 11.11 13.02
N HIS A 103 -12.04 11.10 13.66
CA HIS A 103 -13.29 10.81 12.97
C HIS A 103 -13.62 11.85 11.89
N LEU A 104 -13.37 13.15 12.13
CA LEU A 104 -13.57 14.18 11.11
C LEU A 104 -12.56 14.06 9.97
N VAL A 105 -11.30 13.73 10.29
CA VAL A 105 -10.25 13.49 9.27
C VAL A 105 -10.67 12.32 8.38
N ARG A 106 -11.00 11.16 8.97
CA ARG A 106 -11.48 9.99 8.23
C ARG A 106 -12.72 10.26 7.40
N TYR A 107 -13.66 11.03 7.95
CA TYR A 107 -14.87 11.43 7.22
C TYR A 107 -14.54 12.32 6.02
N ARG A 108 -13.62 13.28 6.20
CA ARG A 108 -13.19 14.16 5.11
C ARG A 108 -12.47 13.39 4.01
N GLU A 109 -11.55 12.50 4.39
CA GLU A 109 -10.87 11.59 3.47
C GLU A 109 -11.88 10.74 2.70
N ALA A 110 -12.84 10.11 3.39
CA ALA A 110 -13.89 9.32 2.75
C ALA A 110 -14.79 10.16 1.82
N GLN A 111 -15.07 11.42 2.16
CA GLN A 111 -15.80 12.34 1.27
C GLN A 111 -14.97 12.73 0.05
N ASP A 112 -13.68 13.01 0.22
CA ASP A 112 -12.77 13.30 -0.88
C ASP A 112 -12.65 12.07 -1.80
N ASP A 113 -12.59 10.86 -1.24
CA ASP A 113 -12.63 9.59 -1.99
C ASP A 113 -13.94 9.43 -2.78
N LEU A 114 -15.08 9.70 -2.15
CA LEU A 114 -16.39 9.55 -2.78
C LEU A 114 -16.63 10.58 -3.89
N MET A 115 -16.05 11.78 -3.74
CA MET A 115 -16.15 12.87 -4.71
C MET A 115 -15.10 12.77 -5.82
N ARG A 116 -14.07 11.94 -5.65
CA ARG A 116 -13.17 11.60 -6.75
C ARG A 116 -13.99 10.85 -7.80
N THR A 117 -13.96 11.37 -9.03
CA THR A 117 -14.35 10.61 -10.24
C THR A 117 -13.09 10.42 -11.08
N PRO A 118 -12.16 9.56 -10.64
CA PRO A 118 -10.94 9.34 -11.41
C PRO A 118 -11.25 8.46 -12.61
N GLY A 119 -10.60 8.74 -13.73
CA GLY A 119 -10.43 7.72 -14.76
C GLY A 119 -9.59 6.60 -14.16
N SER A 120 -10.09 5.37 -14.21
CA SER A 120 -9.42 4.18 -13.67
C SER A 120 -8.12 3.83 -14.41
N LEU A 121 -7.87 4.43 -15.57
CA LEU A 121 -6.67 4.22 -16.38
C LEU A 121 -6.06 5.57 -16.82
N PRO A 122 -4.73 5.67 -16.91
CA PRO A 122 -4.08 6.77 -17.61
C PRO A 122 -4.66 6.92 -19.02
N ARG A 123 -4.85 8.16 -19.51
CA ARG A 123 -5.43 8.41 -20.84
C ARG A 123 -4.64 7.77 -21.99
N ASP A 124 -3.36 7.51 -21.77
CA ASP A 124 -2.43 6.94 -22.76
C ASP A 124 -2.23 5.42 -22.59
N PHE A 125 -3.00 4.77 -21.71
CA PHE A 125 -2.93 3.33 -21.49
C PHE A 125 -4.15 2.64 -22.12
N SER A 126 -3.88 1.88 -23.20
CA SER A 126 -4.87 1.04 -23.85
C SER A 126 -4.36 -0.41 -23.82
N PRO A 127 -4.86 -1.26 -22.92
CA PRO A 127 -4.47 -2.66 -22.89
C PRO A 127 -5.01 -3.40 -24.11
N ASP A 128 -4.29 -4.42 -24.57
CA ASP A 128 -4.76 -5.35 -25.60
C ASP A 128 -5.62 -6.44 -24.94
N THR A 129 -6.85 -6.08 -24.61
CA THR A 129 -7.78 -7.00 -23.91
C THR A 129 -8.13 -8.20 -24.79
N GLU A 130 -8.16 -8.04 -26.12
CA GLU A 130 -8.43 -9.13 -27.05
C GLU A 130 -7.34 -10.20 -26.98
N ALA A 131 -6.06 -9.80 -27.01
CA ALA A 131 -4.95 -10.74 -26.84
C ALA A 131 -4.97 -11.43 -25.47
N ALA A 132 -5.25 -10.68 -24.39
CA ALA A 132 -5.36 -11.22 -23.04
C ALA A 132 -6.48 -12.28 -22.94
N GLU A 133 -7.67 -11.97 -23.44
CA GLU A 133 -8.82 -12.89 -23.46
C GLU A 133 -8.53 -14.13 -24.32
N ALA A 134 -7.86 -13.98 -25.46
CA ALA A 134 -7.49 -15.11 -26.30
C ALA A 134 -6.55 -16.10 -25.59
N ILE A 135 -5.58 -15.59 -24.82
CA ILE A 135 -4.66 -16.41 -24.01
C ILE A 135 -5.43 -17.18 -22.93
N VAL A 136 -6.28 -16.49 -22.17
CA VAL A 136 -7.08 -17.11 -21.10
C VAL A 136 -8.04 -18.15 -21.69
N ALA A 137 -8.73 -17.82 -22.78
CA ALA A 137 -9.65 -18.73 -23.45
C ALA A 137 -8.94 -19.98 -23.98
N ALA A 138 -7.71 -19.85 -24.48
CA ALA A 138 -6.91 -21.00 -24.91
C ALA A 138 -6.58 -21.95 -23.76
N ALA A 139 -6.17 -21.40 -22.61
CA ALA A 139 -5.89 -22.19 -21.40
C ALA A 139 -7.15 -22.89 -20.86
N LEU A 140 -8.28 -22.19 -20.82
CA LEU A 140 -9.57 -22.76 -20.40
C LEU A 140 -10.03 -23.90 -21.32
N ARG A 141 -9.87 -23.77 -22.65
CA ARG A 141 -10.16 -24.84 -23.61
C ARG A 141 -9.31 -26.10 -23.38
N GLN A 142 -8.10 -25.93 -22.85
CA GLN A 142 -7.20 -27.03 -22.51
C GLN A 142 -7.46 -27.61 -21.11
N GLY A 143 -8.43 -27.06 -20.36
CA GLY A 143 -8.69 -27.45 -18.97
C GLY A 143 -7.55 -27.11 -18.02
N ALA A 144 -6.69 -26.14 -18.39
CA ALA A 144 -5.54 -25.76 -17.58
C ALA A 144 -5.97 -24.83 -16.43
N ALA A 145 -5.60 -25.18 -15.21
CA ALA A 145 -5.77 -24.31 -14.04
C ALA A 145 -4.66 -23.26 -13.90
N TRP A 146 -3.51 -23.49 -14.53
CA TRP A 146 -2.34 -22.61 -14.51
C TRP A 146 -1.85 -22.33 -15.93
N LEU A 147 -1.50 -21.07 -16.20
CA LEU A 147 -0.85 -20.67 -17.44
C LEU A 147 0.61 -21.14 -17.46
N ASP A 148 1.09 -21.54 -18.64
CA ASP A 148 2.51 -21.76 -18.85
C ASP A 148 3.28 -20.42 -18.86
N PRO A 149 4.61 -20.42 -18.66
CA PRO A 149 5.38 -19.18 -18.57
C PRO A 149 5.28 -18.25 -19.79
N VAL A 150 5.11 -18.77 -21.00
CA VAL A 150 4.96 -17.96 -22.22
C VAL A 150 3.60 -17.30 -22.25
N ALA A 151 2.54 -18.04 -21.92
CA ALA A 151 1.20 -17.49 -21.78
C ALA A 151 1.14 -16.39 -20.70
N VAL A 152 1.82 -16.58 -19.56
CA VAL A 152 1.94 -15.56 -18.51
C VAL A 152 2.64 -14.30 -19.03
N ALA A 153 3.77 -14.44 -19.73
CA ALA A 153 4.50 -13.31 -20.28
C ALA A 153 3.66 -12.54 -21.33
N GLY A 154 2.94 -13.26 -22.18
CA GLY A 154 2.02 -12.67 -23.17
C GLY A 154 0.86 -11.92 -22.52
N LEU A 155 0.24 -12.51 -21.48
CA LEU A 155 -0.86 -11.88 -20.74
C LEU A 155 -0.38 -10.59 -20.07
N LEU A 156 0.77 -10.60 -19.40
CA LEU A 156 1.32 -9.42 -18.74
C LEU A 156 1.70 -8.33 -19.76
N ALA A 157 2.28 -8.72 -20.91
CA ALA A 157 2.60 -7.79 -21.99
C ALA A 157 1.35 -7.13 -22.60
N ALA A 158 0.23 -7.84 -22.70
CA ALA A 158 -1.05 -7.28 -23.16
C ALA A 158 -1.57 -6.15 -22.25
N TYR A 159 -1.17 -6.15 -20.97
CA TYR A 159 -1.42 -5.08 -20.00
C TYR A 159 -0.21 -4.14 -19.79
N GLY A 160 0.78 -4.16 -20.68
CA GLY A 160 1.96 -3.28 -20.60
C GLY A 160 2.91 -3.57 -19.43
N ILE A 161 2.81 -4.75 -18.82
CA ILE A 161 3.68 -5.17 -17.70
C ILE A 161 4.89 -5.92 -18.28
N GLU A 162 6.04 -5.26 -18.29
CA GLU A 162 7.28 -5.84 -18.79
C GLU A 162 7.77 -6.98 -17.88
N THR A 163 8.16 -8.09 -18.50
CA THR A 163 8.77 -9.24 -17.82
C THR A 163 10.15 -9.53 -18.38
N VAL A 164 10.97 -10.24 -17.59
CA VAL A 164 12.27 -10.71 -18.05
C VAL A 164 12.06 -11.72 -19.19
N PRO A 165 12.72 -11.54 -20.36
CA PRO A 165 12.62 -12.47 -21.47
C PRO A 165 12.88 -13.91 -21.03
N LEU A 166 12.13 -14.86 -21.58
CA LEU A 166 12.28 -16.27 -21.25
C LEU A 166 12.29 -17.12 -22.51
N THR A 167 13.12 -18.15 -22.50
CA THR A 167 13.18 -19.17 -23.54
C THR A 167 12.76 -20.50 -22.94
N LEU A 168 11.72 -21.12 -23.51
CA LEU A 168 11.35 -22.49 -23.16
C LEU A 168 12.27 -23.47 -23.87
N ALA A 169 12.75 -24.46 -23.12
CA ALA A 169 13.60 -25.54 -23.59
C ALA A 169 12.95 -26.88 -23.24
N PRO A 170 12.62 -27.74 -24.22
CA PRO A 170 11.96 -29.02 -23.96
C PRO A 170 12.86 -30.03 -23.25
N ASP A 171 14.18 -29.86 -23.33
CA ASP A 171 15.16 -30.78 -22.77
C ASP A 171 16.44 -30.07 -22.30
N ILE A 172 17.39 -30.85 -21.78
CA ILE A 172 18.65 -30.37 -21.21
C ILE A 172 19.54 -29.73 -22.28
N ASP A 173 19.57 -30.30 -23.49
CA ASP A 173 20.42 -29.83 -24.59
C ASP A 173 19.93 -28.48 -25.11
N ALA A 174 18.61 -28.35 -25.32
CA ALA A 174 17.97 -27.11 -25.69
C ALA A 174 18.13 -26.03 -24.62
N ALA A 175 18.10 -26.41 -23.33
CA ALA A 175 18.32 -25.47 -22.24
C ALA A 175 19.74 -24.91 -22.23
N ALA A 176 20.74 -25.77 -22.47
CA ALA A 176 22.14 -25.36 -22.60
C ALA A 176 22.35 -24.44 -23.81
N ALA A 177 21.79 -24.80 -24.97
CA ALA A 177 21.88 -24.00 -26.19
C ALA A 177 21.23 -22.61 -26.02
N ALA A 178 20.03 -22.57 -25.41
CA ALA A 178 19.35 -21.30 -25.10
C ALA A 178 20.17 -20.45 -24.13
N ALA A 179 20.74 -21.06 -23.08
CA ALA A 179 21.57 -20.35 -22.12
C ALA A 179 22.86 -19.78 -22.73
N TRP A 180 23.48 -20.52 -23.66
CA TRP A 180 24.73 -20.10 -24.30
C TRP A 180 24.60 -18.75 -25.00
N THR A 181 23.46 -18.47 -25.62
CA THR A 181 23.21 -17.17 -26.28
C THR A 181 23.36 -15.97 -25.35
N ILE A 182 23.04 -16.15 -24.06
CA ILE A 182 23.14 -15.12 -23.01
C ILE A 182 24.54 -15.13 -22.38
N ILE A 183 25.07 -16.32 -22.11
CA ILE A 183 26.37 -16.51 -21.45
C ILE A 183 27.51 -16.00 -22.35
N ALA A 184 27.47 -16.31 -23.65
CA ALA A 184 28.46 -15.85 -24.62
C ALA A 184 28.50 -14.31 -24.76
N ALA A 185 27.39 -13.63 -24.41
CA ALA A 185 27.30 -12.18 -24.34
C ALA A 185 27.80 -11.59 -23.00
N GLY A 186 28.37 -12.42 -22.11
CA GLY A 186 28.90 -12.01 -20.80
C GLY A 186 27.87 -12.01 -19.66
N GLY A 187 26.67 -12.57 -19.89
CA GLY A 187 25.62 -12.69 -18.88
C GLY A 187 25.72 -13.96 -18.04
N SER A 188 24.78 -14.11 -17.10
CA SER A 188 24.47 -15.38 -16.43
C SER A 188 22.98 -15.68 -16.55
N VAL A 189 22.58 -16.93 -16.36
CA VAL A 189 21.18 -17.35 -16.52
C VAL A 189 20.61 -17.98 -15.25
N ALA A 190 19.30 -17.85 -15.10
CA ALA A 190 18.47 -18.66 -14.22
C ALA A 190 17.83 -19.78 -15.03
N LEU A 191 17.86 -20.99 -14.50
CA LEU A 191 17.18 -22.17 -15.03
C LEU A 191 16.05 -22.56 -14.07
N LYS A 192 14.82 -22.63 -14.59
CA LYS A 192 13.63 -22.97 -13.80
C LYS A 192 12.90 -24.15 -14.43
N VAL A 193 12.43 -25.10 -13.62
CA VAL A 193 11.58 -26.20 -14.11
C VAL A 193 10.26 -25.66 -14.66
N VAL A 194 9.75 -26.28 -15.72
CA VAL A 194 8.41 -26.04 -16.25
C VAL A 194 7.61 -27.32 -16.09
N SER A 195 6.54 -27.24 -15.31
CA SER A 195 5.63 -28.34 -15.05
C SER A 195 4.26 -27.76 -14.65
N PRO A 196 3.16 -28.19 -15.27
CA PRO A 196 1.82 -27.82 -14.82
C PRO A 196 1.50 -28.36 -13.42
N ASP A 197 2.23 -29.39 -12.97
CA ASP A 197 1.98 -30.09 -11.71
C ASP A 197 2.88 -29.60 -10.56
N VAL A 198 3.76 -28.62 -10.82
CA VAL A 198 4.68 -28.00 -9.85
C VAL A 198 4.57 -26.47 -9.89
N VAL A 199 3.66 -25.93 -9.08
CA VAL A 199 3.44 -24.48 -8.94
C VAL A 199 4.60 -23.82 -8.17
N HIS A 200 4.93 -24.36 -7.00
CA HIS A 200 6.01 -23.85 -6.14
C HIS A 200 7.34 -24.52 -6.51
N LYS A 201 8.03 -23.94 -7.51
CA LYS A 201 9.24 -24.52 -8.10
C LYS A 201 10.37 -24.72 -7.09
N SER A 202 10.51 -23.80 -6.14
CA SER A 202 11.56 -23.82 -5.13
C SER A 202 11.44 -25.01 -4.18
N ASP A 203 10.23 -25.51 -3.93
CA ASP A 203 9.96 -26.63 -3.02
C ASP A 203 10.69 -27.89 -3.46
N ILE A 204 10.85 -28.08 -4.77
CA ILE A 204 11.57 -29.22 -5.34
C ILE A 204 13.01 -28.89 -5.79
N GLY A 205 13.53 -27.73 -5.37
CA GLY A 205 14.79 -27.20 -5.90
C GLY A 205 14.76 -26.94 -7.41
N GLY A 206 13.58 -26.66 -7.97
CA GLY A 206 13.33 -26.45 -9.39
C GLY A 206 13.82 -25.10 -9.93
N VAL A 207 14.65 -24.37 -9.17
CA VAL A 207 15.24 -23.08 -9.55
C VAL A 207 16.74 -23.11 -9.27
N HIS A 208 17.54 -22.85 -10.29
CA HIS A 208 18.98 -22.67 -10.22
C HIS A 208 19.35 -21.31 -10.80
N LEU A 209 20.14 -20.53 -10.08
CA LEU A 209 20.52 -19.16 -10.43
C LEU A 209 22.01 -19.05 -10.74
N ASP A 210 22.41 -17.93 -11.33
CA ASP A 210 23.82 -17.57 -11.60
C ASP A 210 24.61 -18.64 -12.37
N LEU A 211 23.97 -19.30 -13.34
CA LEU A 211 24.64 -20.28 -14.20
C LEU A 211 25.46 -19.56 -15.27
N THR A 212 26.72 -19.94 -15.39
CA THR A 212 27.73 -19.21 -16.18
C THR A 212 28.37 -20.02 -17.30
N SER A 213 27.98 -21.28 -17.47
CA SER A 213 28.43 -22.14 -18.56
C SER A 213 27.33 -23.11 -19.00
N GLU A 214 27.45 -23.65 -20.22
CA GLU A 214 26.56 -24.73 -20.69
C GLU A 214 26.60 -25.95 -19.75
N GLN A 215 27.79 -26.27 -19.22
CA GLN A 215 27.96 -27.38 -18.31
C GLN A 215 27.21 -27.15 -16.99
N ASP A 216 27.27 -25.94 -16.42
CA ASP A 216 26.49 -25.58 -15.21
C ASP A 216 24.99 -25.80 -15.44
N VAL A 217 24.50 -25.42 -16.61
CA VAL A 217 23.08 -25.59 -17.01
C VAL A 217 22.72 -27.07 -17.12
N ARG A 218 23.57 -27.87 -17.77
CA ARG A 218 23.37 -29.32 -17.90
C ARG A 218 23.35 -30.02 -16.54
N ASP A 219 24.26 -29.65 -15.65
CA ASP A 219 24.33 -30.19 -14.30
C ASP A 219 23.12 -29.76 -13.45
N ALA A 220 22.70 -28.50 -13.54
CA ALA A 220 21.50 -27.98 -12.86
C ALA A 220 20.23 -28.69 -13.35
N ALA A 221 20.05 -28.82 -14.66
CA ALA A 221 18.89 -29.50 -15.25
C ALA A 221 18.78 -30.96 -14.79
N ARG A 222 19.90 -31.70 -14.77
CA ARG A 222 19.95 -33.07 -14.24
C ARG A 222 19.54 -33.12 -12.76
N LYS A 223 20.05 -32.21 -11.93
CA LYS A 223 19.71 -32.13 -10.50
C LYS A 223 18.21 -31.86 -10.29
N ILE A 224 17.64 -30.93 -11.04
CA ILE A 224 16.20 -30.62 -11.03
C ILE A 224 15.38 -31.86 -11.35
N LEU A 225 15.70 -32.57 -12.44
CA LEU A 225 14.94 -33.77 -12.84
C LEU A 225 15.02 -34.90 -11.82
N VAL A 226 16.21 -35.11 -11.22
CA VAL A 226 16.39 -36.11 -10.16
C VAL A 226 15.53 -35.77 -8.93
N ARG A 227 15.52 -34.50 -8.50
CA ARG A 227 14.68 -34.06 -7.37
C ARG A 227 13.20 -34.14 -7.68
N ALA A 228 12.77 -33.65 -8.85
CA ALA A 228 11.39 -33.69 -9.29
C ALA A 228 10.84 -35.13 -9.26
N ARG A 229 11.59 -36.09 -9.83
CA ARG A 229 11.20 -37.52 -9.80
C ARG A 229 11.13 -38.12 -8.39
N ARG A 230 11.99 -37.67 -7.48
CA ARG A 230 12.03 -38.17 -6.10
C ARG A 230 10.90 -37.60 -5.25
N GLU A 231 10.65 -36.30 -5.36
CA GLU A 231 9.76 -35.56 -4.46
C GLU A 231 8.33 -35.45 -5.01
N ARG A 232 8.18 -35.51 -6.34
CA ARG A 232 6.90 -35.44 -7.06
C ARG A 232 6.91 -36.42 -8.24
N PRO A 233 6.90 -37.75 -7.98
CA PRO A 233 7.04 -38.78 -9.02
C PRO A 233 5.97 -38.69 -10.12
N ASP A 234 4.77 -38.22 -9.77
CA ASP A 234 3.65 -38.08 -10.71
C ASP A 234 3.65 -36.75 -11.48
N ALA A 235 4.56 -35.82 -11.16
CA ALA A 235 4.61 -34.53 -11.82
C ALA A 235 5.17 -34.63 -13.24
N ARG A 236 4.44 -34.08 -14.21
CA ARG A 236 4.86 -33.98 -15.60
C ARG A 236 5.79 -32.79 -15.77
N VAL A 237 7.08 -33.05 -15.93
CA VAL A 237 8.04 -32.01 -16.32
C VAL A 237 8.01 -31.87 -17.83
N THR A 238 7.62 -30.68 -18.31
CA THR A 238 7.50 -30.37 -19.74
C THR A 238 8.73 -29.66 -20.31
N GLY A 239 9.68 -29.30 -19.46
CA GLY A 239 10.96 -28.72 -19.86
C GLY A 239 11.51 -27.74 -18.83
N PHE A 240 12.23 -26.75 -19.33
CA PHE A 240 12.89 -25.71 -18.55
C PHE A 240 12.59 -24.32 -19.14
N ALA A 241 12.56 -23.32 -18.27
CA ALA A 241 12.58 -21.91 -18.65
C ALA A 241 13.97 -21.35 -18.35
N VAL A 242 14.63 -20.85 -19.39
CA VAL A 242 15.92 -20.17 -19.31
C VAL A 242 15.67 -18.66 -19.35
N GLN A 243 16.19 -17.93 -18.36
CA GLN A 243 16.04 -16.48 -18.27
C GLN A 243 17.39 -15.82 -17.96
N PRO A 244 17.68 -14.63 -18.52
CA PRO A 244 18.85 -13.86 -18.13
C PRO A 244 18.73 -13.41 -16.66
N MET A 245 19.86 -13.41 -15.95
CA MET A 245 19.94 -12.88 -14.59
C MET A 245 19.85 -11.35 -14.61
N VAL A 246 18.91 -10.79 -13.86
CA VAL A 246 18.80 -9.34 -13.66
C VAL A 246 19.74 -8.93 -12.53
N ARG A 247 20.95 -8.51 -12.87
CA ARG A 247 21.92 -7.95 -11.92
C ARG A 247 21.72 -6.44 -11.81
N LYS A 248 20.75 -6.01 -10.99
CA LYS A 248 20.54 -4.58 -10.70
C LYS A 248 20.81 -4.35 -9.22
N GLY A 249 21.91 -3.65 -8.90
CA GLY A 249 22.33 -3.35 -7.53
C GLY A 249 21.24 -2.64 -6.72
N GLN A 250 21.22 -2.88 -5.40
CA GLN A 250 20.31 -2.33 -4.38
C GLN A 250 18.94 -1.84 -4.89
N ARG A 251 18.24 -2.64 -5.70
CA ARG A 251 16.82 -2.38 -6.01
C ARG A 251 15.97 -3.07 -4.96
N ARG A 252 14.92 -2.37 -4.53
CA ARG A 252 13.90 -2.94 -3.64
C ARG A 252 13.18 -4.04 -4.42
N GLU A 253 13.20 -5.25 -3.91
CA GLU A 253 12.30 -6.30 -4.38
C GLU A 253 10.89 -5.96 -3.91
N LEU A 254 9.92 -6.09 -4.81
CA LEU A 254 8.51 -5.78 -4.56
C LEU A 254 7.65 -7.00 -4.89
N ILE A 255 6.49 -7.08 -4.25
CA ILE A 255 5.43 -8.00 -4.63
C ILE A 255 4.20 -7.18 -5.00
N ALA A 256 3.58 -7.55 -6.12
CA ALA A 256 2.26 -7.11 -6.52
C ALA A 256 1.49 -8.34 -6.99
N GLY A 257 0.25 -8.51 -6.56
CA GLY A 257 -0.55 -9.69 -6.90
C GLY A 257 -2.03 -9.42 -6.83
N LEU A 258 -2.79 -10.31 -7.46
CA LEU A 258 -4.24 -10.38 -7.33
C LEU A 258 -4.61 -11.73 -6.70
N ALA A 259 -5.59 -11.71 -5.81
CA ALA A 259 -6.18 -12.89 -5.20
C ALA A 259 -7.69 -12.73 -5.15
N GLU A 260 -8.41 -13.84 -5.09
CA GLU A 260 -9.87 -13.84 -4.90
C GLU A 260 -10.19 -14.22 -3.45
N ASP A 261 -10.80 -13.28 -2.73
CA ASP A 261 -11.31 -13.48 -1.38
C ASP A 261 -12.77 -13.93 -1.43
N SER A 262 -13.13 -14.87 -0.55
CA SER A 262 -14.48 -15.47 -0.53
C SER A 262 -15.62 -14.52 -0.16
N VAL A 263 -15.31 -13.39 0.49
CA VAL A 263 -16.29 -12.40 0.96
C VAL A 263 -16.23 -11.15 0.10
N PHE A 264 -15.02 -10.65 -0.16
CA PHE A 264 -14.81 -9.36 -0.83
C PHE A 264 -14.59 -9.47 -2.35
N GLY A 265 -14.42 -10.69 -2.88
CA GLY A 265 -14.09 -10.90 -4.28
C GLY A 265 -12.62 -10.55 -4.56
N PRO A 266 -12.28 -9.95 -5.71
CA PRO A 266 -10.89 -9.69 -6.06
C PRO A 266 -10.23 -8.71 -5.09
N VAL A 267 -8.98 -8.99 -4.72
CA VAL A 267 -8.15 -8.17 -3.84
C VAL A 267 -6.77 -8.01 -4.48
N VAL A 268 -6.26 -6.78 -4.47
CA VAL A 268 -4.89 -6.46 -4.88
C VAL A 268 -4.00 -6.43 -3.64
N VAL A 269 -2.85 -7.09 -3.72
CA VAL A 269 -1.79 -7.03 -2.71
C VAL A 269 -0.59 -6.28 -3.28
N PHE A 270 -0.01 -5.39 -2.47
CA PHE A 270 1.27 -4.75 -2.75
C PHE A 270 2.16 -4.77 -1.51
N GLY A 271 3.47 -4.92 -1.69
CA GLY A 271 4.39 -4.88 -0.57
C GLY A 271 5.84 -5.12 -0.95
N ARG A 272 6.67 -5.34 0.07
CA ARG A 272 8.05 -5.75 -0.12
C ARG A 272 8.09 -7.19 -0.67
N GLY A 273 9.00 -7.43 -1.62
CA GLY A 273 9.26 -8.71 -2.26
C GLY A 273 10.41 -9.49 -1.61
N GLY A 274 10.66 -10.68 -2.13
CA GLY A 274 11.75 -11.58 -1.71
C GLY A 274 11.28 -12.82 -0.96
N THR A 275 12.23 -13.69 -0.58
CA THR A 275 11.92 -14.93 0.16
C THR A 275 11.54 -14.67 1.63
N ALA A 276 11.85 -13.48 2.16
CA ALA A 276 11.51 -13.06 3.52
C ALA A 276 10.08 -12.50 3.66
N VAL A 277 9.29 -12.53 2.59
CA VAL A 277 7.95 -11.91 2.52
C VAL A 277 6.95 -12.59 3.45
N GLU A 278 7.18 -13.85 3.82
CA GLU A 278 6.38 -14.54 4.85
C GLU A 278 6.72 -14.13 6.28
N VAL A 279 7.88 -13.50 6.50
CA VAL A 279 8.40 -13.13 7.84
C VAL A 279 8.23 -11.64 8.13
N ILE A 280 8.22 -10.80 7.09
CA ILE A 280 8.03 -9.34 7.22
C ILE A 280 6.63 -9.00 6.73
N ASP A 281 5.74 -8.70 7.67
CA ASP A 281 4.36 -8.25 7.43
C ASP A 281 4.32 -6.79 6.92
N ASP A 282 4.97 -6.55 5.78
CA ASP A 282 5.02 -5.26 5.08
C ASP A 282 4.26 -5.34 3.76
N ARG A 283 2.94 -5.53 3.88
CA ARG A 283 2.00 -5.62 2.76
C ARG A 283 0.78 -4.75 3.04
N ALA A 284 0.20 -4.23 1.97
CA ALA A 284 -1.07 -3.53 1.99
C ALA A 284 -2.04 -4.20 1.01
N LEU A 285 -3.33 -4.15 1.35
CA LEU A 285 -4.42 -4.68 0.55
C LEU A 285 -5.30 -3.55 0.04
N GLY A 286 -5.78 -3.68 -1.19
CA GLY A 286 -6.72 -2.77 -1.83
C GLY A 286 -7.77 -3.56 -2.62
N LEU A 287 -8.97 -3.02 -2.74
CA LEU A 287 -10.04 -3.61 -3.53
C LEU A 287 -10.07 -2.94 -4.91
N PRO A 288 -10.02 -3.69 -6.02
CA PRO A 288 -10.17 -3.12 -7.34
C PRO A 288 -11.63 -2.68 -7.60
N PRO A 289 -11.85 -1.74 -8.54
CA PRO A 289 -10.84 -1.04 -9.32
C PRO A 289 -10.08 -0.01 -8.48
N LEU A 290 -8.76 0.05 -8.65
CA LEU A 290 -7.93 1.10 -8.06
C LEU A 290 -7.71 2.19 -9.11
N ASP A 291 -7.95 3.43 -8.74
CA ASP A 291 -7.40 4.57 -9.47
C ASP A 291 -5.95 4.85 -9.06
N LEU A 292 -5.30 5.81 -9.72
CA LEU A 292 -3.91 6.17 -9.43
C LEU A 292 -3.68 6.63 -7.98
N ALA A 293 -4.63 7.36 -7.40
CA ALA A 293 -4.49 7.85 -6.04
C ALA A 293 -4.72 6.75 -4.99
N LEU A 294 -5.64 5.80 -5.26
CA LEU A 294 -5.81 4.59 -4.45
C LEU A 294 -4.60 3.65 -4.58
N ALA A 295 -3.99 3.56 -5.76
CA ALA A 295 -2.75 2.83 -5.96
C ALA A 295 -1.57 3.48 -5.22
N ASP A 296 -1.44 4.81 -5.26
CA ASP A 296 -0.43 5.55 -4.51
C ASP A 296 -0.62 5.41 -2.99
N ASP A 297 -1.86 5.47 -2.49
CA ASP A 297 -2.16 5.18 -1.09
C ASP A 297 -1.76 3.75 -0.70
N LEU A 298 -2.14 2.77 -1.51
CA LEU A 298 -1.77 1.36 -1.30
C LEU A 298 -0.25 1.19 -1.16
N ILE A 299 0.53 1.86 -2.01
CA ILE A 299 2.00 1.87 -1.93
C ILE A 299 2.46 2.59 -0.66
N GLY A 300 1.88 3.75 -0.35
CA GLY A 300 2.20 4.60 0.80
C GLY A 300 2.00 3.93 2.17
N ARG A 301 1.05 2.97 2.24
CA ARG A 301 0.80 2.16 3.43
C ARG A 301 1.89 1.12 3.75
N THR A 302 2.88 0.95 2.87
CA THR A 302 4.00 0.02 3.07
C THR A 302 5.30 0.76 3.42
N ARG A 303 6.25 0.07 4.06
CA ARG A 303 7.59 0.61 4.35
C ARG A 303 8.41 0.77 3.07
N VAL A 304 7.98 0.21 1.94
CA VAL A 304 8.55 0.47 0.61
C VAL A 304 8.53 1.96 0.27
N ALA A 305 7.52 2.71 0.71
CA ALA A 305 7.42 4.15 0.45
C ALA A 305 8.37 5.00 1.33
N ARG A 306 8.89 4.44 2.43
CA ARG A 306 9.79 5.15 3.35
C ARG A 306 11.22 5.05 2.83
N ARG A 307 11.89 6.20 2.65
CA ARG A 307 13.28 6.29 2.18
C ARG A 307 14.23 5.59 3.15
#